data_AF-A0A7J0F0W1-F1
#
_entry.id   AF-A0A7J0F0W1-F1
#
_cell.length_a   1.000
_cell.length_b   1.000
_cell.length_c   1.000
_cell.angle_alpha   90.00
_cell.angle_beta   90.00
_cell.angle_gamma   90.00
#
_symmetry.space_group_name_H-M   'P 1'
#
loop_
_entity.id
_entity.type
_entity.pdbx_description
1 polymer ?
#
loop_
_entity_poly.entity_id
_entity_poly.type
_entity_poly.pdbx_seq_one_letter_code
_entity_poly.pdbx_strand_id
1 'polypeptide(L)'
;MPSIWHVFVTQGKEQDEAIPLAIENLNLIEEQLKGKKFFSGETIGLVDIAFGWMGNLISVLEMVTGLKLIDAEKFPLLQAWMQNLSDVQVIKENWPPHDKLVSKFQAIRETYLATGAPK
;
A
#
# COMPACT_ATOMS: atom_id res chain seq x y z
N MET A 1 -4.46 -5.92 2.60
CA MET A 1 -3.99 -5.76 3.99
C MET A 1 -5.04 -4.96 4.76
N PRO A 2 -5.86 -5.60 5.61
CA PRO A 2 -6.99 -4.94 6.27
C PRO A 2 -6.59 -3.72 7.10
N SER A 3 -5.42 -3.73 7.74
CA SER A 3 -4.93 -2.60 8.53
C SER A 3 -4.69 -1.33 7.70
N ILE A 4 -4.04 -1.43 6.53
CA ILE A 4 -3.88 -0.29 5.60
C ILE A 4 -5.23 0.21 5.11
N TRP A 5 -6.15 -0.71 4.80
CA TRP A 5 -7.49 -0.33 4.37
C TRP A 5 -8.24 0.42 5.46
N HIS A 6 -8.15 -0.03 6.71
CA HIS A 6 -8.78 0.62 7.84
C HIS A 6 -8.26 2.05 8.02
N VAL A 7 -6.93 2.26 8.02
CA VAL A 7 -6.33 3.61 8.02
C VAL A 7 -6.86 4.47 6.85
N PHE A 8 -7.05 3.87 5.68
CA PHE A 8 -7.52 4.57 4.49
C PHE A 8 -9.02 4.94 4.52
N VAL A 9 -9.87 4.26 5.29
CA VAL A 9 -11.31 4.57 5.32
C VAL A 9 -11.75 5.32 6.58
N THR A 10 -10.85 5.54 7.55
CA THR A 10 -11.14 6.25 8.80
C THR A 10 -10.48 7.64 8.84
N GLN A 11 -10.85 8.49 9.79
CA GLN A 11 -10.26 9.83 9.98
C GLN A 11 -10.21 10.22 11.46
N GLY A 12 -9.36 11.19 11.80
CA GLY A 12 -9.21 11.69 13.16
C GLY A 12 -8.73 10.60 14.12
N LYS A 13 -9.28 10.56 15.33
CA LYS A 13 -8.84 9.65 16.40
C LYS A 13 -8.84 8.17 15.99
N GLU A 14 -9.85 7.71 15.25
CA GLU A 14 -9.92 6.31 14.81
C GLU A 14 -8.80 5.98 13.81
N GLN A 15 -8.43 6.94 12.95
CA GLN A 15 -7.31 6.77 12.03
C GLN A 15 -5.97 6.72 12.78
N ASP A 16 -5.79 7.58 13.77
CA ASP A 16 -4.59 7.60 14.62
C ASP A 16 -4.42 6.26 15.37
N GLU A 17 -5.51 5.66 15.85
CA GLU A 17 -5.51 4.36 16.53
C GLU A 17 -5.29 3.18 15.56
N ALA A 18 -5.65 3.33 14.28
CA ALA A 18 -5.43 2.32 13.25
C ALA A 18 -3.99 2.25 12.71
N ILE A 19 -3.28 3.39 12.72
CA ILE A 19 -1.91 3.49 12.17
C ILE A 19 -0.93 2.50 12.82
N PRO A 20 -0.85 2.34 14.16
CA PRO A 20 0.09 1.42 14.80
C PRO A 20 -0.02 -0.02 14.28
N LEU A 21 -1.24 -0.53 14.10
CA LEU A 21 -1.47 -1.88 13.57
C LEU A 21 -1.04 -2.00 12.10
N ALA A 22 -1.24 -0.94 11.31
CA ALA A 22 -0.75 -0.91 9.93
C ALA A 22 0.79 -0.95 9.88
N ILE A 23 1.45 -0.17 10.74
CA ILE A 23 2.91 -0.13 10.87
C ILE A 23 3.46 -1.48 11.36
N GLU A 24 2.82 -2.13 12.34
CA GLU A 24 3.22 -3.46 12.81
C GLU A 24 3.18 -4.50 11.69
N ASN A 25 2.10 -4.54 10.91
CA ASN A 25 1.98 -5.44 9.77
C ASN A 25 3.00 -5.13 8.66
N LEU A 26 3.32 -3.85 8.43
CA LEU A 26 4.36 -3.44 7.50
C LEU A 26 5.76 -3.87 7.98
N ASN A 27 6.05 -3.83 9.28
CA ASN A 27 7.31 -4.33 9.84
C ASN A 27 7.48 -5.84 9.60
N LEU A 28 6.40 -6.62 9.75
CA LEU A 28 6.43 -8.06 9.43
C LEU A 28 6.75 -8.30 7.95
N ILE A 29 6.20 -7.47 7.07
CA ILE A 29 6.42 -7.56 5.62
C ILE A 29 7.87 -7.19 5.26
N GLU A 30 8.40 -6.13 5.85
CA GLU A 30 9.80 -5.71 5.70
C GLU A 30 10.75 -6.85 6.09
N GLU A 31 10.47 -7.54 7.21
CA GLU A 31 11.24 -8.70 7.64
C GLU A 31 11.25 -9.84 6.60
N GLN A 32 10.11 -10.10 5.95
CA GLN A 32 10.00 -11.16 4.94
C GLN A 32 10.82 -10.89 3.68
N LEU A 33 11.20 -9.63 3.42
CA LEU A 33 11.99 -9.21 2.27
C LEU A 33 13.51 -9.26 2.52
N LYS A 34 13.97 -9.52 3.75
CA LYS A 34 15.41 -9.58 4.03
C LYS A 34 16.14 -10.56 3.14
N GLY A 35 17.17 -10.05 2.45
CA GLY A 35 18.02 -10.83 1.57
C GLY A 35 17.34 -11.29 0.27
N LYS A 36 16.21 -10.70 -0.11
CA LYS A 36 15.48 -11.07 -1.33
C LYS A 36 15.14 -9.85 -2.18
N LYS A 37 15.14 -10.03 -3.51
CA LYS A 37 14.67 -9.01 -4.46
C LYS A 37 13.15 -8.92 -4.53
N PHE A 38 12.52 -10.10 -4.48
CA PHE A 38 11.08 -10.33 -4.49
C PHE A 38 10.70 -11.19 -3.27
N PHE A 39 9.45 -11.18 -2.83
CA PHE A 39 9.01 -12.08 -1.76
C PHE A 39 9.30 -13.55 -2.08
N SER A 40 9.25 -13.89 -3.37
CA SER A 40 9.52 -15.23 -3.89
C SER A 40 11.01 -15.49 -4.23
N GLY A 41 11.93 -14.58 -3.85
CA GLY A 41 13.37 -14.71 -4.07
C GLY A 41 13.89 -13.80 -5.18
N GLU A 42 14.54 -14.38 -6.19
CA GLU A 42 15.17 -13.62 -7.29
C GLU A 42 14.21 -13.24 -8.43
N THR A 43 13.06 -13.91 -8.50
CA THR A 43 12.04 -13.71 -9.55
C THR A 43 10.67 -13.55 -8.93
N ILE A 44 9.75 -12.91 -9.68
CA ILE A 44 8.35 -12.74 -9.26
C ILE A 44 7.69 -14.10 -9.10
N GLY A 45 7.00 -14.30 -7.98
CA GLY A 45 6.13 -15.46 -7.76
C GLY A 45 4.77 -15.06 -7.20
N LEU A 46 4.07 -16.04 -6.63
CA LEU A 46 2.68 -15.88 -6.19
C LEU A 46 2.52 -14.77 -5.14
N VAL A 47 3.44 -14.69 -4.17
CA VAL A 47 3.35 -13.70 -3.09
C VAL A 47 3.54 -12.28 -3.63
N ASP A 48 4.45 -12.10 -4.59
CA ASP A 48 4.66 -10.80 -5.24
C ASP A 48 3.43 -10.33 -6.01
N ILE A 49 2.73 -11.25 -6.68
CA ILE A 49 1.48 -10.93 -7.38
C ILE A 49 0.37 -10.60 -6.36
N ALA A 50 0.26 -11.36 -5.27
CA ALA A 50 -0.74 -11.14 -4.23
C ALA A 50 -0.57 -9.78 -3.52
N PHE A 51 0.68 -9.35 -3.31
CA PHE A 51 0.99 -8.03 -2.75
C PHE A 51 1.13 -6.94 -3.81
N GLY A 52 1.12 -7.28 -5.10
CA GLY A 52 1.53 -6.39 -6.18
C GLY A 52 0.72 -5.10 -6.28
N TRP A 53 -0.53 -5.10 -5.81
CA TRP A 53 -1.35 -3.89 -5.69
C TRP A 53 -0.64 -2.76 -4.92
N MET A 54 0.26 -3.09 -3.98
CA MET A 54 1.00 -2.12 -3.19
C MET A 54 1.94 -1.26 -4.04
N GLY A 55 2.54 -1.82 -5.10
CA GLY A 55 3.49 -1.12 -5.96
C GLY A 55 2.92 0.10 -6.69
N ASN A 56 1.59 0.22 -6.75
CA ASN A 56 0.91 1.37 -7.34
C ASN A 56 -0.02 2.07 -6.33
N LEU A 57 -0.87 1.33 -5.62
CA LEU A 57 -1.94 1.92 -4.83
C LEU A 57 -1.48 2.59 -3.55
N ILE A 58 -0.38 2.19 -2.92
CA ILE A 58 0.05 2.86 -1.67
C ILE A 58 0.26 4.36 -1.90
N SER A 59 0.92 4.74 -2.99
CA SER A 59 1.12 6.15 -3.35
C SER A 59 -0.21 6.92 -3.50
N VAL A 60 -1.23 6.25 -4.05
CA VAL A 60 -2.57 6.80 -4.24
C VAL A 60 -3.26 7.00 -2.89
N LEU A 61 -3.22 6.00 -2.00
CA LEU A 61 -3.83 6.09 -0.67
C LEU A 61 -3.16 7.19 0.18
N GLU A 62 -1.83 7.27 0.14
CA GLU A 62 -1.04 8.32 0.81
C GLU A 62 -1.42 9.72 0.30
N MET A 63 -1.53 9.90 -1.03
CA MET A 63 -1.95 11.17 -1.63
C MET A 63 -3.37 11.57 -1.20
N VAL A 64 -4.32 10.64 -1.22
CA VAL A 64 -5.72 10.90 -0.87
C VAL A 64 -5.90 11.20 0.63
N THR A 65 -5.09 10.57 1.49
CA THR A 65 -5.18 10.74 2.94
C THR A 65 -4.29 11.86 3.48
N GLY A 66 -3.28 12.28 2.72
CA GLY A 66 -2.21 13.16 3.22
C GLY A 66 -1.27 12.47 4.21
N LEU A 67 -1.31 11.15 4.32
CA LEU A 67 -0.47 10.36 5.23
C LEU A 67 0.74 9.77 4.52
N LYS A 68 1.75 9.41 5.30
CA LYS A 68 2.90 8.63 4.86
C LYS A 68 3.00 7.34 5.70
N LEU A 69 2.64 6.21 5.11
CA LEU A 69 2.69 4.89 5.75
C LEU A 69 3.95 4.12 5.38
N ILE A 70 4.40 4.21 4.12
CA ILE A 70 5.63 3.57 3.67
C ILE A 70 6.66 4.65 3.36
N ASP A 71 7.57 4.86 4.32
CA ASP A 71 8.73 5.74 4.17
C ASP A 71 10.03 4.94 4.00
N ALA A 72 10.98 5.54 3.28
CA ALA A 72 12.25 4.92 2.93
C ALA A 72 13.16 4.63 4.14
N GLU A 73 12.97 5.39 5.22
CA GLU A 73 13.79 5.27 6.43
C GLU A 73 13.37 4.05 7.26
N LYS A 74 12.07 3.75 7.31
CA LYS A 74 11.50 2.64 8.06
C LYS A 74 11.33 1.36 7.25
N PHE A 75 11.01 1.48 5.96
CA PHE A 75 10.69 0.35 5.09
C PHE A 75 11.51 0.34 3.78
N PRO A 76 12.86 0.39 3.87
CA PRO A 76 13.71 0.45 2.69
C PRO A 76 13.58 -0.77 1.77
N LEU A 77 13.41 -1.98 2.31
CA LEU A 77 13.29 -3.20 1.50
C LEU A 77 11.95 -3.26 0.78
N LEU A 78 10.86 -2.92 1.47
CA LEU A 78 9.54 -2.84 0.87
C LEU A 78 9.48 -1.77 -0.22
N GLN A 79 10.12 -0.62 -0.01
CA GLN A 79 10.22 0.41 -1.05
C GLN A 79 11.01 -0.08 -2.26
N ALA A 80 12.16 -0.72 -2.05
CA ALA A 80 12.96 -1.31 -3.13
C ALA A 80 12.17 -2.39 -3.88
N TRP A 81 11.42 -3.24 -3.16
CA TRP A 81 10.54 -4.24 -3.75
C TRP A 81 9.45 -3.61 -4.61
N MET A 82 8.76 -2.57 -4.13
CA MET A 82 7.73 -1.86 -4.91
C MET A 82 8.30 -1.26 -6.20
N GLN A 83 9.51 -0.68 -6.14
CA GLN A 83 10.20 -0.15 -7.33
C GLN A 83 10.57 -1.27 -8.30
N ASN A 84 11.20 -2.34 -7.81
CA ASN A 84 11.58 -3.50 -8.62
C ASN A 84 10.37 -4.13 -9.32
N LEU A 85 9.24 -4.24 -8.62
CA LEU A 85 8.00 -4.78 -9.18
C LEU A 85 7.44 -3.86 -10.27
N SER A 86 7.40 -2.55 -10.01
CA SER A 86 6.89 -1.55 -10.95
C SER A 86 7.76 -1.39 -12.20
N ASP A 87 9.04 -1.74 -12.13
CA ASP A 87 9.97 -1.71 -13.27
C ASP A 87 9.89 -2.97 -14.16
N VAL A 88 9.18 -4.01 -13.74
CA VAL A 88 8.95 -5.18 -14.60
C VAL A 88 8.07 -4.78 -15.78
N GLN A 89 8.57 -4.95 -17.01
CA GLN A 89 7.96 -4.46 -18.24
C GLN A 89 6.45 -4.75 -18.34
N VAL A 90 6.04 -6.00 -18.13
CA VAL A 90 4.62 -6.39 -18.21
C VAL A 90 3.77 -5.72 -17.13
N ILE A 91 4.33 -5.43 -15.95
CA ILE A 91 3.60 -4.73 -14.88
C ILE A 91 3.50 -3.24 -15.23
N LYS A 92 4.63 -2.64 -15.62
CA LYS A 92 4.76 -1.24 -16.00
C LYS A 92 3.78 -0.81 -17.10
N GLU A 93 3.61 -1.66 -18.11
CA GLU A 93 2.71 -1.41 -19.25
C GLU A 93 1.23 -1.59 -18.91
N ASN A 94 0.90 -2.23 -17.78
CA ASN A 94 -0.46 -2.60 -17.40
C ASN A 94 -1.00 -1.80 -16.20
N TRP A 95 -0.25 -0.85 -15.66
CA TRP A 95 -0.76 -0.02 -14.57
C TRP A 95 -1.95 0.84 -15.03
N PRO A 96 -3.05 0.90 -14.25
CA PRO A 96 -4.11 1.86 -14.50
C PRO A 96 -3.56 3.30 -14.36
N PRO A 97 -4.10 4.28 -15.10
CA PRO A 97 -3.68 5.67 -14.97
C PRO A 97 -3.82 6.17 -13.53
N HIS A 98 -2.75 6.76 -12.99
CA HIS A 98 -2.66 7.17 -11.59
C HIS A 98 -3.78 8.15 -11.20
N ASP A 99 -4.03 9.18 -12.01
CA ASP A 99 -5.09 10.18 -11.75
C ASP A 99 -6.50 9.56 -11.65
N LYS A 100 -6.77 8.50 -12.43
CA LYS A 100 -8.05 7.79 -12.37
C LYS A 100 -8.18 6.99 -11.07
N LEU A 101 -7.06 6.45 -10.57
CA LEU A 101 -7.03 5.77 -9.28
C LEU A 101 -7.22 6.78 -8.14
N VAL A 102 -6.52 7.92 -8.16
CA VAL A 102 -6.70 8.99 -7.17
C VAL A 102 -8.15 9.43 -7.11
N SER A 103 -8.76 9.76 -8.26
CA SER A 103 -10.17 10.16 -8.33
C SER A 103 -11.11 9.09 -7.76
N LYS A 104 -10.87 7.82 -8.10
CA LYS A 104 -11.68 6.69 -7.62
C LYS A 104 -11.54 6.52 -6.10
N PHE A 105 -10.32 6.49 -5.58
CA PHE A 105 -10.07 6.25 -4.16
C PHE A 105 -10.51 7.45 -3.31
N GLN A 106 -10.40 8.67 -3.81
CA GLN A 106 -10.99 9.84 -3.17
C GLN A 106 -12.51 9.67 -2.98
N ALA A 107 -13.25 9.35 -4.05
CA ALA A 107 -14.69 9.11 -3.96
C ALA A 107 -15.07 7.95 -3.02
N ILE A 108 -14.26 6.87 -3.02
CA ILE A 108 -14.43 5.76 -2.08
C ILE A 108 -14.28 6.26 -0.65
N ARG A 109 -13.19 6.96 -0.32
CA ARG A 109 -12.93 7.47 1.03
C ARG A 109 -14.06 8.38 1.50
N GLU A 110 -14.47 9.33 0.68
CA GLU A 110 -15.60 10.22 0.98
C GLU A 110 -16.88 9.45 1.31
N THR A 111 -17.18 8.38 0.57
CA THR A 111 -18.35 7.52 0.83
C THR A 111 -18.25 6.81 2.18
N TYR A 112 -17.09 6.25 2.53
CA TYR A 112 -16.89 5.59 3.83
C TYR A 112 -17.00 6.58 5.00
N LEU A 113 -16.42 7.77 4.85
CA LEU A 113 -16.48 8.81 5.87
C LEU A 113 -17.89 9.37 6.06
N ALA A 114 -18.68 9.48 4.99
CA ALA A 114 -20.07 9.96 5.05
C ALA A 114 -21.04 8.93 5.66
N THR A 115 -20.79 7.64 5.46
CA THR A 115 -21.67 6.57 5.95
C THR A 115 -21.40 6.19 7.41
N GLY A 116 -20.29 6.66 7.99
CA GLY A 116 -19.88 6.32 9.36
C GLY A 116 -19.79 4.81 9.60
N ALA A 117 -19.63 4.01 8.54
CA ALA A 117 -19.76 2.58 8.59
C ALA A 117 -18.37 1.94 8.80
N PRO A 118 -18.08 1.39 9.99
CA PRO A 118 -17.03 0.40 10.10
C PRO A 118 -17.57 -0.90 9.45
N LYS A 119 -16.72 -1.57 8.68
CA LYS A 119 -16.91 -2.99 8.33
C LYS A 119 -15.97 -3.82 9.17
#